data_AF-A0A944PDR8-F1
#
_entry.id   AF-A0A944PDR8-F1
#
_cell.length_a   1.000
_cell.length_b   1.000
_cell.length_c   1.000
_cell.angle_alpha   90.00
_cell.angle_beta   90.00
_cell.angle_gamma   90.00
#
_symmetry.space_group_name_H-M   'P 1'
#
loop_
_entity.id
_entity.type
_entity.pdbx_description
1 polymer ?
#
loop_
_entity_poly.entity_id
_entity_poly.type
_entity_poly.pdbx_seq_one_letter_code
_entity_poly.pdbx_strand_id
1 'polypeptide(L)'
;MATEKRTRRPSPVSVPRNAEFDAALATVMRTGMSQAEAMRVAARFLAHGLRSAWESGAVPDGTMPHRMRVTVQRQDTPQAADQQV
;
A
#
# COMPACT_ATOMS: atom_id res chain seq x y z
N MET A 1 -25.99 -7.64 -37.63
CA MET A 1 -25.69 -8.37 -36.38
C MET A 1 -24.72 -7.52 -35.57
N ALA A 2 -25.22 -6.66 -34.67
CA ALA A 2 -24.37 -5.78 -33.84
C ALA A 2 -24.07 -6.49 -32.52
N THR A 3 -22.80 -6.80 -32.27
CA THR A 3 -22.35 -7.40 -31.01
C THR A 3 -22.33 -6.31 -29.93
N GLU A 4 -23.29 -6.36 -28.99
CA GLU A 4 -23.27 -5.49 -27.82
C GLU A 4 -22.01 -5.74 -27.00
N LYS A 5 -21.12 -4.74 -26.98
CA LYS A 5 -19.96 -4.69 -26.08
C LYS A 5 -20.49 -4.53 -24.66
N ARG A 6 -20.73 -5.64 -23.97
CA ARG A 6 -21.14 -5.67 -22.57
C ARG A 6 -20.07 -4.98 -21.73
N THR A 7 -20.32 -3.73 -21.32
CA THR A 7 -19.46 -2.97 -20.42
C THR A 7 -19.45 -3.67 -19.06
N ARG A 8 -18.39 -4.41 -18.77
CA ARG A 8 -18.21 -5.08 -17.48
C ARG A 8 -18.07 -4.00 -16.42
N ARG A 9 -19.05 -3.88 -15.51
CA ARG A 9 -18.89 -3.03 -14.32
C ARG A 9 -17.68 -3.53 -13.52
N PRO A 10 -16.78 -2.64 -13.07
CA PRO A 10 -15.72 -3.03 -12.16
C PRO A 10 -16.31 -3.69 -10.92
N SER A 11 -15.85 -4.88 -10.59
CA SER A 11 -16.20 -5.52 -9.32
C SER A 11 -15.44 -4.85 -8.18
N PRO A 12 -16.11 -4.52 -7.06
CA PRO A 12 -15.42 -3.98 -5.90
C PRO A 12 -14.45 -5.03 -5.32
N VAL A 13 -13.26 -4.58 -4.94
CA VAL A 13 -12.26 -5.39 -4.23
C VAL A 13 -12.33 -5.06 -2.76
N SER A 14 -12.49 -6.09 -1.91
CA SER A 14 -12.50 -5.95 -0.46
C SER A 14 -11.12 -6.25 0.12
N VAL A 15 -10.66 -5.42 1.05
CA VAL A 15 -9.37 -5.58 1.72
C VAL A 15 -9.61 -5.66 3.23
N PRO A 16 -9.04 -6.66 3.93
CA PRO A 16 -9.11 -6.72 5.39
C PRO A 16 -8.48 -5.48 6.01
N ARG A 17 -9.15 -4.89 7.00
CA ARG A 17 -8.65 -3.72 7.73
C ARG A 17 -8.12 -4.16 9.08
N ASN A 18 -6.95 -3.66 9.44
CA ASN A 18 -6.40 -3.74 10.77
C ASN A 18 -6.05 -2.32 11.25
N ALA A 19 -5.70 -2.16 12.53
CA ALA A 19 -5.41 -0.85 13.10
C ALA A 19 -4.25 -0.12 12.39
N GLU A 20 -3.26 -0.87 11.93
CA GLU A 20 -2.11 -0.33 11.18
C GLU A 20 -2.52 0.24 9.82
N PHE A 21 -3.35 -0.51 9.06
CA PHE A 21 -3.92 -0.06 7.80
C PHE A 21 -4.74 1.22 7.99
N ASP A 22 -5.55 1.28 9.03
CA ASP A 22 -6.39 2.43 9.32
C ASP A 22 -5.55 3.67 9.67
N ALA A 23 -4.48 3.50 10.45
CA ALA A 23 -3.55 4.58 10.78
C ALA A 23 -2.80 5.11 9.54
N ALA A 24 -2.32 4.21 8.68
CA ALA A 24 -1.66 4.57 7.43
C ALA A 24 -2.63 5.30 6.49
N LEU A 25 -3.84 4.79 6.32
CA LEU A 25 -4.87 5.40 5.50
C LEU A 25 -5.25 6.79 6.02
N ALA A 26 -5.42 6.96 7.34
CA ALA A 26 -5.70 8.25 7.95
C ALA A 26 -4.58 9.28 7.67
N THR A 27 -3.32 8.83 7.67
CA THR A 27 -2.17 9.68 7.34
C THR A 27 -2.25 10.21 5.91
N VAL A 28 -2.57 9.34 4.95
CA VAL A 28 -2.75 9.75 3.54
C VAL A 28 -3.96 10.67 3.38
N MET A 29 -5.06 10.39 4.08
CA MET A 29 -6.26 11.22 3.99
C MET A 29 -6.10 12.63 4.58
N ARG A 30 -5.08 12.90 5.40
CA ARG A 30 -4.77 14.28 5.88
C ARG A 30 -4.47 15.25 4.75
N THR A 31 -4.12 14.77 3.55
CA THR A 31 -3.93 15.61 2.36
C THR A 31 -5.25 16.03 1.70
N GLY A 32 -6.41 15.68 2.29
CA GLY A 32 -7.74 15.99 1.76
C GLY A 32 -8.29 14.97 0.76
N MET A 33 -7.59 13.86 0.53
CA MET A 33 -8.07 12.79 -0.37
C MET A 33 -9.20 11.98 0.27
N SER A 34 -10.14 11.54 -0.56
CA SER A 34 -11.07 10.49 -0.15
C SER A 34 -10.34 9.15 0.04
N GLN A 35 -10.93 8.25 0.82
CA GLN A 35 -10.40 6.90 1.02
C GLN A 35 -10.17 6.17 -0.32
N ALA A 36 -11.10 6.32 -1.28
CA ALA A 36 -10.99 5.67 -2.58
C ALA A 36 -9.83 6.25 -3.42
N GLU A 37 -9.59 7.55 -3.35
CA GLU A 37 -8.47 8.20 -4.03
C GLU A 37 -7.13 7.78 -3.40
N ALA A 38 -7.04 7.81 -2.06
CA ALA A 38 -5.87 7.36 -1.32
C ALA A 38 -5.46 5.93 -1.72
N MET A 39 -6.44 5.01 -1.78
CA MET A 39 -6.18 3.62 -2.20
C MET A 39 -5.74 3.50 -3.66
N ARG A 40 -6.32 4.29 -4.57
CA ARG A 40 -5.91 4.31 -5.98
C ARG A 40 -4.49 4.84 -6.15
N VAL A 41 -4.11 5.87 -5.39
CA VAL A 41 -2.76 6.45 -5.41
C VAL A 41 -1.74 5.44 -4.87
N ALA A 42 -2.02 4.82 -3.72
CA ALA A 42 -1.14 3.80 -3.14
C ALA A 42 -0.91 2.61 -4.09
N ALA A 43 -1.99 2.11 -4.71
CA ALA A 43 -1.89 1.03 -5.69
C ALA A 43 -1.08 1.42 -6.94
N ARG A 44 -1.26 2.65 -7.46
CA ARG A 44 -0.48 3.17 -8.59
C ARG A 44 1.00 3.30 -8.25
N PHE A 45 1.31 3.82 -7.06
CA PHE A 45 2.69 3.97 -6.60
C PHE A 45 3.40 2.62 -6.53
N LEU A 46 2.78 1.61 -5.91
CA LEU A 46 3.33 0.26 -5.83
C LEU A 46 3.49 -0.38 -7.21
N ALA A 47 2.47 -0.27 -8.07
CA ALA A 47 2.53 -0.81 -9.43
C ALA A 47 3.64 -0.15 -10.27
N HIS A 48 3.90 1.15 -10.09
CA HIS A 48 4.99 1.84 -10.76
C HIS A 48 6.35 1.35 -10.28
N GLY A 49 6.55 1.24 -8.96
CA GLY A 49 7.80 0.71 -8.39
C GLY A 49 8.09 -0.72 -8.87
N LEU A 50 7.07 -1.59 -8.87
CA LEU A 50 7.21 -2.96 -9.37
C LEU A 50 7.51 -3.00 -10.87
N ARG A 51 6.84 -2.16 -11.67
CA ARG A 51 7.13 -2.04 -13.11
C ARG A 51 8.60 -1.66 -13.34
N SER A 52 9.07 -0.64 -12.66
CA SER A 52 10.47 -0.20 -12.79
C SER A 52 11.46 -1.29 -12.35
N ALA A 53 11.13 -2.05 -11.30
CA ALA A 53 11.95 -3.18 -10.84
C ALA A 53 11.97 -4.34 -11.86
N TRP A 54 10.85 -4.63 -12.53
CA TRP A 54 10.79 -5.61 -13.63
C TRP A 54 11.56 -5.14 -14.86
N GLU A 55 11.37 -3.89 -15.28
CA GLU A 55 12.04 -3.31 -16.46
C GLU A 55 13.56 -3.26 -16.29
N SER A 56 14.05 -3.05 -15.06
CA SER A 56 15.48 -3.06 -14.73
C SER A 56 16.06 -4.47 -14.53
N GLY A 57 15.24 -5.53 -14.63
CA GLY A 57 15.65 -6.91 -14.40
C GLY A 57 15.97 -7.24 -12.94
N ALA A 58 15.64 -6.36 -12.00
CA ALA A 58 15.87 -6.56 -10.56
C ALA A 58 14.93 -7.63 -9.96
N VAL A 59 13.84 -7.98 -10.66
CA VAL A 59 12.90 -9.04 -10.27
C VAL A 59 12.80 -10.05 -11.42
N PRO A 60 13.21 -11.32 -11.25
CA PRO A 60 13.12 -12.33 -12.30
C PRO A 60 11.66 -12.60 -12.68
N ASP A 61 11.37 -12.65 -13.98
CA ASP A 61 10.06 -13.05 -14.51
C ASP A 61 9.65 -14.42 -13.94
N GLY A 62 8.46 -14.48 -13.35
CA GLY A 62 7.93 -15.71 -12.72
C GLY A 62 8.14 -15.82 -11.21
N THR A 63 8.84 -14.88 -10.56
CA THR A 63 8.94 -14.86 -9.10
C THR A 63 7.64 -14.32 -8.49
N MET A 64 6.81 -15.20 -7.93
CA MET A 64 5.65 -14.80 -7.14
C MET A 64 6.14 -13.87 -6.02
N PRO A 65 5.65 -12.62 -5.91
CA PRO A 65 6.10 -11.72 -4.86
C PRO A 65 5.82 -12.38 -3.51
N HIS A 66 6.87 -12.80 -2.81
CA HIS A 66 6.74 -13.31 -1.46
C HIS A 66 6.09 -12.21 -0.63
N ARG A 67 4.97 -12.53 0.04
CA ARG A 67 4.33 -11.63 1.00
C ARG A 67 5.42 -11.11 1.93
N MET A 68 5.79 -9.85 1.75
CA MET A 68 6.90 -9.26 2.48
C MET A 68 6.41 -9.06 3.92
N ARG A 69 6.69 -10.06 4.77
CA ARG A 69 6.42 -9.98 6.21
C ARG A 69 7.52 -9.12 6.82
N VAL A 70 7.30 -7.82 6.85
CA VAL A 70 8.16 -6.88 7.56
C VAL A 70 7.93 -7.10 9.05
N THR A 71 8.91 -7.69 9.74
CA THR A 71 8.91 -7.75 11.20
C THR A 71 9.70 -6.54 11.69
N VAL A 72 9.01 -5.49 12.09
CA VAL A 72 9.64 -4.29 12.66
C VAL A 72 10.05 -4.64 14.09
N GLN A 73 11.35 -4.67 14.37
CA GLN A 73 11.84 -4.72 15.75
C GLN A 73 11.42 -3.41 16.44
N ARG A 74 10.60 -3.52 17.49
CA ARG A 74 10.26 -2.39 18.35
C ARG A 74 11.57 -1.91 18.98
N GLN A 75 12.07 -0.76 18.56
CA GLN A 75 13.07 -0.04 19.35
C GLN A 75 12.33 0.50 20.58
N ASP A 76 12.49 -0.17 21.71
CA ASP A 76 12.16 0.41 23.00
C ASP A 76 13.10 1.61 23.19
N THR A 77 12.55 2.82 23.14
CA THR A 77 13.25 4.04 23.52
C THR A 77 13.01 4.25 25.02
N PRO A 78 14.01 4.12 25.91
CA PRO A 78 13.91 4.68 27.25
C PRO A 78 14.11 6.20 27.14
N GLN A 79 13.12 6.90 27.69
CA GLN A 79 12.94 8.35 27.83
C GLN A 79 14.18 9.09 28.39
N ALA A 80 14.56 10.20 27.76
CA ALA A 80 15.39 11.25 28.36
C ALA A 80 14.46 12.33 28.95
N ALA A 81 14.70 13.01 30.06
CA ALA A 81 15.72 12.96 31.12
C ALA A 81 15.10 13.70 32.32
N ASP A 82 15.30 13.21 33.55
CA ASP A 82 15.18 14.07 34.74
C ASP A 82 16.59 14.48 35.16
N GLN A 83 17.03 15.66 34.70
CA GLN A 83 18.10 16.40 35.36
C GLN A 83 17.48 17.15 36.53
N GLN A 84 17.58 16.58 37.74
CA GLN A 84 17.56 17.34 38.99
C GLN A 84 18.60 16.73 39.93
N VAL A 85 19.69 17.47 40.15
CA VAL A 85 20.32 17.89 41.42
C VAL A 85 21.76 18.32 41.12
#